data_AF-A0A1R3GH80-F1
#
_entry.id   AF-A0A1R3GH80-F1
#
_cell.length_a   1.000
_cell.length_b   1.000
_cell.length_c   1.000
_cell.angle_alpha   90.00
_cell.angle_beta   90.00
_cell.angle_gamma   90.00
#
_symmetry.space_group_name_H-M   'P 1'
#
loop_
_entity.id
_entity.type
_entity.pdbx_description
1 polymer ?
#
loop_
_entity_poly.entity_id
_entity_poly.type
_entity_poly.pdbx_seq_one_letter_code
_entity_poly.pdbx_strand_id
1 'polypeptide(L)'
;MVGTIDLEEEMLQGQADIWRFIYAFADSMALKSAVELRIAEIIHSMVFAIQHPSNGGEPLYDLTHSSKWILHDSKLTLAPQIMAQTHPWLMAPWTCFSRCMKVGGVAFKKAHGSEI
;
A
#
# COMPACT_ATOMS: atom_id res chain seq x y z
N MET A 1 -2.58 -13.82 -39.67
CA MET A 1 -1.57 -12.87 -39.19
C MET A 1 -2.19 -11.85 -38.23
N VAL A 2 -3.39 -11.32 -38.47
CA VAL A 2 -4.14 -10.51 -37.46
C VAL A 2 -4.46 -11.32 -36.20
N GLY A 3 -5.08 -12.51 -36.32
CA GLY A 3 -5.44 -13.30 -35.13
C GLY A 3 -4.26 -13.89 -34.32
N THR A 4 -3.02 -13.81 -34.82
CA THR A 4 -1.82 -14.19 -34.04
C THR A 4 -1.30 -13.03 -33.19
N ILE A 5 -1.50 -11.79 -33.65
CA ILE A 5 -1.14 -10.57 -32.91
C ILE A 5 -2.14 -10.37 -31.75
N ASP A 6 -3.44 -10.56 -32.01
CA ASP A 6 -4.48 -10.41 -30.98
C ASP A 6 -4.28 -11.40 -29.81
N LEU A 7 -3.92 -12.66 -30.10
CA LEU A 7 -3.61 -13.67 -29.09
C LEU A 7 -2.36 -13.31 -28.27
N GLU A 8 -1.34 -12.73 -28.91
CA GLU A 8 -0.11 -12.31 -28.23
C GLU A 8 -0.37 -11.13 -27.29
N GLU A 9 -1.17 -10.16 -27.71
CA GLU A 9 -1.61 -9.03 -26.87
C GLU A 9 -2.43 -9.50 -25.67
N GLU A 10 -3.39 -10.43 -25.86
CA GLU A 10 -4.17 -11.02 -24.76
C GLU A 10 -3.29 -11.75 -23.75
N MET A 11 -2.29 -12.51 -24.23
CA MET A 11 -1.33 -13.20 -23.36
C MET A 11 -0.47 -12.20 -22.56
N LEU A 12 0.00 -11.14 -23.20
CA LEU A 12 0.78 -10.07 -22.54
C LEU A 12 -0.05 -9.34 -21.47
N GLN A 13 -1.32 -9.05 -21.78
CA GLN A 13 -2.23 -8.42 -20.82
C GLN A 13 -2.47 -9.33 -19.61
N GLY A 14 -2.69 -10.62 -19.84
CA GLY A 14 -2.81 -11.62 -18.77
C GLY A 14 -1.57 -11.68 -17.87
N GLN A 15 -0.37 -11.59 -18.44
CA GLN A 15 0.85 -11.48 -17.65
C GLN A 15 0.86 -10.18 -16.83
N ALA A 16 0.61 -9.03 -17.45
CA ALA A 16 0.62 -7.74 -16.75
C ALA A 16 -0.33 -7.73 -15.54
N ASP A 17 -1.49 -8.37 -15.64
CA ASP A 17 -2.43 -8.48 -14.54
C ASP A 17 -1.92 -9.38 -13.41
N ILE A 18 -1.25 -10.49 -13.73
CA ILE A 18 -0.56 -11.32 -12.72
C ILE A 18 0.55 -10.53 -12.03
N TRP A 19 1.35 -9.75 -12.78
CA TRP A 19 2.39 -8.90 -12.21
C TRP A 19 1.84 -7.88 -11.22
N ARG A 20 0.67 -7.28 -11.49
CA ARG A 20 -0.01 -6.40 -10.53
C ARG A 20 -0.31 -7.12 -9.21
N PHE A 21 -0.78 -8.37 -9.25
CA PHE A 21 -1.01 -9.16 -8.03
C PHE A 21 0.29 -9.53 -7.30
N ILE A 22 1.34 -9.92 -8.04
CA ILE A 22 2.64 -10.27 -7.46
C ILE A 22 3.24 -9.09 -6.70
N TYR A 23 3.12 -7.88 -7.23
CA TYR A 23 3.74 -6.68 -6.66
C TYR A 23 2.79 -5.79 -5.83
N ALA A 24 1.51 -6.17 -5.67
CA ALA A 24 0.55 -5.40 -4.86
C ALA A 24 1.01 -5.18 -3.39
N PHE A 25 1.85 -6.08 -2.85
CA PHE A 25 2.43 -5.89 -1.52
C PHE A 25 3.35 -4.66 -1.45
N ALA A 26 4.00 -4.30 -2.57
CA ALA A 26 4.91 -3.15 -2.64
C ALA A 26 4.17 -1.84 -2.41
N ASP A 27 2.95 -1.70 -2.94
CA ASP A 27 2.11 -0.52 -2.69
C ASP A 27 1.76 -0.38 -1.20
N SER A 28 1.47 -1.50 -0.53
CA SER A 28 1.22 -1.51 0.92
C SER A 28 2.47 -1.13 1.73
N MET A 29 3.66 -1.58 1.30
CA MET A 29 4.93 -1.22 1.94
C MET A 29 5.34 0.23 1.68
N ALA A 30 5.06 0.75 0.48
CA ALA A 30 5.26 2.15 0.15
C ALA A 30 4.35 3.04 0.97
N LEU A 31 3.07 2.68 1.12
CA LEU A 31 2.12 3.39 1.96
C LEU A 31 2.53 3.38 3.44
N LYS A 32 2.96 2.22 3.95
CA LYS A 32 3.54 2.11 5.30
C LYS A 32 4.75 3.04 5.47
N SER A 33 5.69 2.99 4.52
CA SER A 33 6.88 3.85 4.53
C SER A 33 6.51 5.34 4.52
N ALA A 34 5.49 5.73 3.75
CA ALA A 34 5.03 7.11 3.68
C ALA A 34 4.46 7.61 5.03
N VAL A 35 3.77 6.73 5.77
CA VAL A 35 3.32 6.98 7.14
C VAL A 35 4.52 7.11 8.09
N GLU A 36 5.42 6.12 8.10
CA GLU A 36 6.59 6.10 9.00
C GLU A 36 7.51 7.32 8.79
N LEU A 37 7.72 7.72 7.54
CA LEU A 37 8.54 8.87 7.18
C LEU A 37 7.79 10.21 7.27
N ARG A 38 6.50 10.20 7.62
CA ARG A 38 5.65 11.40 7.72
C ARG A 38 5.67 12.27 6.47
N ILE A 39 5.63 11.63 5.30
CA ILE A 39 5.73 12.32 4.00
C ILE A 39 4.56 13.32 3.83
N ALA A 40 3.36 12.95 4.29
CA ALA A 40 2.19 13.82 4.18
C ALA A 40 2.35 15.11 5.01
N GLU A 41 2.96 15.04 6.19
CA GLU A 41 3.23 16.20 7.02
C GLU A 41 4.31 17.10 6.43
N ILE A 42 5.35 16.50 5.84
CA ILE A 42 6.40 17.25 5.14
C ILE A 42 5.77 18.05 4.00
N ILE A 43 4.97 17.41 3.14
CA ILE A 43 4.25 18.07 2.04
C ILE A 43 3.33 19.17 2.57
N HIS A 44 2.51 18.87 3.59
CA HIS A 44 1.62 19.85 4.20
C HIS A 44 2.40 21.09 4.68
N SER A 45 3.51 20.89 5.38
CA SER A 45 4.33 21.99 5.90
C SER A 45 5.00 22.83 4.81
N MET A 46 5.43 22.21 3.70
CA MET A 46 6.05 22.92 2.58
C MET A 46 5.06 23.87 1.89
N VAL A 47 3.81 23.44 1.72
CA VAL A 47 2.75 24.28 1.14
C VAL A 47 2.51 25.53 1.99
N PHE A 48 2.55 25.42 3.33
CA PHE A 48 2.46 26.58 4.22
C PHE A 48 3.71 27.47 4.18
N ALA A 49 4.90 26.88 4.03
CA ALA A 49 6.16 27.63 3.98
C ALA A 49 6.37 28.42 2.67
N ILE A 50 5.78 27.95 1.55
CA ILE A 50 5.98 28.52 0.20
C ILE A 50 4.92 29.58 -0.17
N GLN A 51 4.12 30.07 0.79
CA GLN A 51 3.27 31.25 0.57
C GLN A 51 4.05 32.54 0.20
N HIS A 52 5.39 32.50 0.15
CA HIS A 52 6.24 33.49 -0.51
C HIS A 52 6.70 32.99 -1.90
N PRO A 53 6.36 33.69 -3.01
CA PRO A 53 6.63 33.21 -4.35
C PRO A 53 8.11 33.42 -4.70
N SER A 54 8.94 32.39 -4.54
CA SER A 54 10.28 32.38 -5.14
C SER A 54 10.24 31.68 -6.49
N ASN A 55 10.02 32.52 -7.51
CA ASN A 55 10.42 32.40 -8.90
C ASN A 55 11.30 31.17 -9.26
N GLY A 56 10.69 30.14 -9.87
CA GLY A 56 11.44 29.05 -10.52
C GLY A 56 10.76 27.69 -10.52
N GLY A 57 9.80 27.47 -11.43
CA GLY A 57 9.49 26.23 -12.17
C GLY A 57 9.31 24.85 -11.50
N GLU A 58 9.67 24.63 -10.24
CA GLU A 58 9.57 23.33 -9.59
C GLU A 58 8.10 22.98 -9.30
N PRO A 59 7.62 21.77 -9.65
CA PRO A 59 6.26 21.37 -9.33
C PRO A 59 6.12 21.25 -7.80
N LEU A 60 5.29 22.12 -7.22
CA LEU A 60 4.90 22.02 -5.82
C LEU A 60 3.99 20.79 -5.65
N TYR A 61 4.40 19.85 -4.83
CA TYR A 61 3.54 18.75 -4.41
C TYR A 61 2.54 19.26 -3.37
N ASP A 62 1.26 18.97 -3.60
CA ASP A 62 0.16 19.26 -2.68
C ASP A 62 -0.44 17.95 -2.15
N LEU A 63 -1.12 18.03 -1.00
CA LEU A 63 -1.86 16.88 -0.50
C LEU A 63 -3.12 16.60 -1.35
N THR A 64 -3.19 15.39 -1.90
CA THR A 64 -4.41 14.83 -2.48
C THR A 64 -5.45 14.53 -1.39
N HIS A 65 -6.72 14.32 -1.78
CA HIS A 65 -7.77 13.89 -0.86
C HIS A 65 -7.36 12.65 -0.05
N SER A 66 -6.80 11.63 -0.71
CA SER A 66 -6.38 10.38 -0.06
C SER A 66 -5.20 10.56 0.89
N SER A 67 -4.21 11.37 0.53
CA SER A 67 -3.03 11.61 1.38
C SER A 67 -3.34 12.34 2.69
N LYS A 68 -4.47 13.04 2.80
CA LYS A 68 -4.92 13.67 4.05
C LYS A 68 -5.29 12.64 5.14
N TRP A 69 -5.68 11.44 4.73
CA TRP A 69 -6.05 10.37 5.65
C TRP A 69 -4.86 9.72 6.34
N ILE A 70 -3.62 9.99 5.91
CA ILE A 70 -2.42 9.45 6.56
C ILE A 70 -1.67 10.46 7.43
N LEU A 71 -2.18 11.70 7.54
CA LEU A 71 -1.64 12.71 8.46
C LEU A 71 -1.82 12.24 9.92
N HIS A 72 -0.75 12.25 10.72
CA HIS A 72 -0.81 11.82 12.12
C HIS A 72 -1.71 12.70 13.00
N ASP A 73 -1.73 14.01 12.75
CA ASP A 73 -2.48 14.97 13.60
C ASP A 73 -3.96 15.11 13.19
N SER A 74 -4.42 14.33 12.20
CA SER A 74 -5.82 14.30 11.78
C SER A 74 -6.65 13.38 12.67
N LYS A 75 -7.80 13.86 13.15
CA LYS A 75 -8.77 13.05 13.94
C LYS A 75 -9.26 11.79 13.21
N LEU A 76 -9.19 11.77 11.88
CA LEU A 76 -9.66 10.67 11.03
C LEU A 76 -8.48 9.93 10.37
N THR A 77 -7.30 9.94 10.98
CA THR A 77 -6.13 9.28 10.41
C THR A 77 -6.28 7.76 10.33
N LEU A 78 -5.91 7.20 9.18
CA LEU A 78 -5.79 5.77 8.92
C LEU A 78 -4.36 5.26 9.16
N ALA A 79 -3.42 6.13 9.55
CA ALA A 79 -2.04 5.74 9.85
C ALA A 79 -1.97 4.55 10.84
N PRO A 80 -2.70 4.53 11.97
CA PRO A 80 -2.67 3.38 12.88
C PRO A 80 -3.15 2.07 12.23
N GLN A 81 -4.17 2.15 11.35
CA GLN A 81 -4.69 0.99 10.66
C GLN A 81 -3.72 0.45 9.62
N ILE A 82 -3.05 1.33 8.86
CA ILE A 82 -2.00 0.95 7.90
C ILE A 82 -0.84 0.25 8.63
N MET A 83 -0.43 0.80 9.78
CA MET A 83 0.62 0.22 10.61
C MET A 83 0.23 -1.13 11.20
N ALA A 84 -1.03 -1.28 11.63
CA ALA A 84 -1.54 -2.54 12.15
C ALA A 84 -1.57 -3.63 11.05
N GLN A 85 -2.17 -3.35 9.89
CA GLN A 85 -2.31 -4.35 8.82
C GLN A 85 -0.97 -4.91 8.31
N THR A 86 0.08 -4.10 8.36
CA THR A 86 1.44 -4.48 7.93
C THR A 86 2.31 -5.02 9.06
N HIS A 87 1.78 -5.10 10.28
CA HIS A 87 2.52 -5.59 11.45
C HIS A 87 2.80 -7.11 11.33
N PRO A 88 3.99 -7.61 11.69
CA PRO A 88 4.34 -9.04 11.59
C PRO A 88 3.32 -9.98 12.24
N TRP A 89 2.71 -9.55 13.36
CA TRP A 89 1.66 -10.29 14.04
C TRP A 89 0.44 -10.57 13.15
N LEU A 90 0.00 -9.57 12.37
CA LEU A 90 -1.12 -9.71 11.45
C LEU A 90 -0.69 -10.32 10.11
N MET A 91 0.60 -10.23 9.75
CA MET A 91 1.15 -10.83 8.53
C MET A 91 1.48 -12.33 8.66
N ALA A 92 1.85 -12.81 9.85
CA ALA A 92 2.25 -14.20 10.06
C ALA A 92 1.22 -15.25 9.61
N PRO A 93 -0.11 -15.08 9.81
CA PRO A 93 -1.11 -16.04 9.35
C PRO A 93 -1.10 -16.28 7.83
N TRP A 94 -0.75 -15.26 7.03
CA TRP A 94 -0.73 -15.36 5.56
C TRP A 94 0.33 -16.36 5.07
N THR A 95 1.42 -16.54 5.81
CA THR A 95 2.50 -17.48 5.46
C THR A 95 2.06 -18.95 5.47
N CYS A 96 1.02 -19.29 6.22
CA CYS A 96 0.49 -20.65 6.34
C CYS A 96 -0.94 -20.80 5.77
N PHE A 97 -1.45 -19.77 5.09
CA PHE A 97 -2.85 -19.69 4.66
C PHE A 97 -3.24 -20.85 3.73
N SER A 98 -2.41 -21.17 2.73
CA SER A 98 -2.66 -22.29 1.81
C SER A 98 -2.72 -23.64 2.52
N ARG A 99 -1.94 -23.83 3.59
CA ARG A 99 -2.00 -25.01 4.45
C ARG A 99 -3.32 -25.03 5.23
N CYS A 100 -3.75 -23.90 5.77
CA CYS A 100 -5.02 -23.79 6.50
C CYS A 100 -6.21 -24.15 5.63
N MET A 101 -6.23 -23.77 4.35
CA MET A 101 -7.29 -24.17 3.43
C MET A 101 -7.33 -25.69 3.19
N LYS A 102 -6.18 -26.36 3.16
CA LYS A 102 -6.10 -27.81 2.90
C LYS A 102 -6.53 -28.65 4.09
N VAL A 103 -6.08 -28.29 5.29
CA VAL A 103 -6.29 -29.10 6.52
C VAL A 103 -7.35 -28.52 7.46
N GLY A 104 -7.96 -27.39 7.11
CA GLY A 104 -8.90 -26.66 7.96
C GLY A 104 -8.24 -25.94 9.15
N GLY A 105 -9.05 -25.19 9.91
CA GLY A 105 -8.63 -24.44 11.09
C GLY A 105 -8.28 -22.97 10.84
N VAL A 106 -8.16 -22.20 11.92
CA VAL A 106 -7.93 -20.74 11.88
C VAL A 106 -6.44 -20.43 11.68
N ALA A 107 -6.10 -19.69 10.63
CA ALA A 107 -4.70 -19.37 10.29
C ALA A 107 -3.98 -18.61 11.42
N PHE A 108 -4.67 -17.71 12.11
CA PHE A 108 -4.14 -16.98 13.25
C PHE A 108 -3.70 -17.93 14.38
N LYS A 109 -4.59 -18.85 14.79
CA LYS A 109 -4.30 -19.85 15.81
C LYS A 109 -3.11 -20.74 15.43
N LYS A 110 -2.96 -21.06 14.15
CA LYS A 110 -1.82 -21.87 13.67
C LYS A 110 -0.50 -21.10 13.62
N ALA A 111 -0.53 -19.80 13.35
CA ALA A 111 0.66 -18.96 13.32
C ALA A 111 1.17 -18.63 14.74
N HIS A 112 0.26 -18.41 15.70
CA HIS A 112 0.60 -17.86 17.02
C HIS A 112 0.35 -18.82 18.19
N GLY A 113 -0.27 -19.97 17.95
CA GLY A 113 -0.63 -20.94 19.00
C GLY A 113 -1.76 -20.48 19.93
N SER A 114 -2.36 -19.31 19.69
CA SER A 114 -3.41 -18.69 20.52
C SER A 114 -4.55 -18.15 19.65
N GLU A 115 -5.74 -18.00 20.23
CA GLU A 115 -6.88 -17.34 19.58
C GLU A 115 -6.75 -15.80 19.68
N ILE A 116 -7.54 -15.06 18.88
CA ILE A 116 -7.53 -13.59 18.84
C ILE A 116 -8.20 -13.03 20.10
#